data_AF-A0A5R8KJ62-F1
#
_entry.id   AF-A0A5R8KJ62-F1
#
_cell.length_a   1.000
_cell.length_b   1.000
_cell.length_c   1.000
_cell.angle_alpha   90.00
_cell.angle_beta   90.00
_cell.angle_gamma   90.00
#
_symmetry.space_group_name_H-M   'P 1'
#
loop_
_entity.id
_entity.type
_entity.pdbx_description
1 polymer ?
#
loop_
_entity_poly.entity_id
_entity_poly.type
_entity_poly.pdbx_seq_one_letter_code
_entity_poly.pdbx_strand_id
1 'polypeptide(L)'
;MPANNFTLLILSALLAAVVACKDNTATPTAAQSRATGKTTFQIIDRSNLPPAATNPYPDCLFSAKVKMTDGTFAFVNLPGFLDRKPQPAAALKPGDTVSASLVPLDQAPEDIQRLQIADKFADFVLPQYYSPNIRIIESSKIAVSPSPESIPTIPPQRYLRPSKQDAYSVQRQRRIDTEKQRIRNLLDQNGGSWEKWRHQITPIEKQLKERADQAGGFLKSGPHFFRSIPSKVFRELCDDDIHLGPIGMLRLLNAELARIGIDLIVVPFPEKEIVNLTQFDPNLPSDIVAVPDRLRLHLQLLEHDIEVIDLAPALRAALDEHDQVFMPSSDPHPLHGGIAVTSLAIAERLKDYGIGNATMMPSFITETQQFTIADSSAEDLSETGPFTAVRALPPPNFTPQTPTYMLAGDSFLHVPYRYVKDASIPSHVAAYAGGQGAKIVQEGGSNHLLVSLARRPKETFQNQRVCFFVFGPRRFRASHQLTEEIYHWLPALLPH
;
A
#
# COMPACT_ATOMS: atom_id res chain seq x y z
N MET A 1 45.31 -23.28 38.14
CA MET A 1 44.34 -22.30 37.59
C MET A 1 44.73 -22.00 36.15
N PRO A 2 43.99 -22.47 35.13
CA PRO A 2 44.19 -22.03 33.76
C PRO A 2 43.07 -21.06 33.34
N ALA A 3 43.46 -19.86 32.94
CA ALA A 3 42.71 -19.01 32.04
C ALA A 3 43.58 -18.85 30.78
N ASN A 4 42.94 -18.85 29.60
CA ASN A 4 43.45 -18.50 28.26
C ASN A 4 43.26 -19.58 27.19
N ASN A 5 42.02 -20.05 26.96
CA ASN A 5 41.69 -20.77 25.71
C ASN A 5 40.33 -20.37 25.08
N PHE A 6 39.57 -19.46 25.68
CA PHE A 6 38.22 -19.12 25.16
C PHE A 6 38.21 -17.96 24.14
N THR A 7 39.21 -17.08 24.16
CA THR A 7 39.21 -15.88 23.32
C THR A 7 39.65 -16.16 21.87
N LEU A 8 40.43 -17.22 21.62
CA LEU A 8 40.91 -17.54 20.28
C LEU A 8 39.86 -18.24 19.40
N LEU A 9 38.91 -18.96 20.00
CA LEU A 9 37.88 -19.73 19.29
C LEU A 9 36.75 -18.84 18.73
N ILE A 10 36.49 -17.69 19.36
CA ILE A 10 35.46 -16.73 18.91
C ILE A 10 35.95 -15.91 17.71
N LEU A 11 37.25 -15.57 17.65
CA LEU A 11 37.80 -14.83 16.50
C LEU A 11 37.87 -15.67 15.22
N SER A 12 38.14 -16.98 15.31
CA SER A 12 38.16 -17.86 14.13
C SER A 12 36.77 -18.13 13.54
N ALA A 13 35.73 -18.16 14.38
CA ALA A 13 34.34 -18.33 13.92
C ALA A 13 33.79 -17.06 13.25
N LEU A 14 34.17 -15.87 13.74
CA LEU A 14 33.78 -14.60 13.11
C LEU A 14 34.50 -14.35 11.77
N LEU A 15 35.76 -14.77 11.62
CA LEU A 15 36.47 -14.63 10.34
C LEU A 15 35.95 -15.58 9.26
N ALA A 16 35.46 -16.77 9.63
CA ALA A 16 34.82 -17.70 8.70
C ALA A 16 33.43 -17.20 8.24
N ALA A 17 32.68 -16.50 9.10
CA ALA A 17 31.38 -15.92 8.76
C ALA A 17 31.49 -14.69 7.84
N VAL A 18 32.56 -13.88 7.97
CA VAL A 18 32.76 -12.67 7.15
C VAL A 18 33.23 -13.02 5.71
N VAL A 19 33.86 -14.17 5.50
CA VAL A 19 34.29 -14.62 4.17
C VAL A 19 33.15 -15.31 3.38
N ALA A 20 32.10 -15.81 4.05
CA ALA A 20 30.96 -16.46 3.40
C ALA A 20 29.82 -15.51 2.96
N CYS A 21 29.94 -14.19 3.20
CA CYS A 21 28.92 -13.19 2.82
C CYS A 21 29.31 -12.32 1.61
N LYS A 22 30.41 -12.63 0.92
CA LYS A 22 30.72 -12.01 -0.38
C LYS A 22 30.12 -12.89 -1.49
N ASP A 23 29.24 -12.27 -2.29
CA ASP A 23 28.63 -12.78 -3.52
C ASP A 23 27.38 -13.67 -3.37
N ASN A 24 26.37 -13.19 -2.64
CA ASN A 24 24.98 -13.60 -2.87
C ASN A 24 24.30 -12.68 -3.90
N THR A 25 24.85 -12.62 -5.12
CA THR A 25 24.02 -12.28 -6.28
C THR A 25 23.21 -13.53 -6.59
N ALA A 26 21.93 -13.54 -6.22
CA ALA A 26 21.01 -14.60 -6.61
C ALA A 26 21.16 -14.82 -8.12
N THR A 27 21.56 -16.02 -8.53
CA THR A 27 21.69 -16.34 -9.94
C THR A 27 20.28 -16.27 -10.53
N PRO A 28 20.01 -15.38 -11.51
CA PRO A 28 18.69 -15.30 -12.10
C PRO A 28 18.29 -16.69 -12.60
N THR A 29 17.06 -17.11 -12.31
CA THR A 29 16.54 -18.35 -12.87
C THR A 29 16.71 -18.32 -14.39
N ALA A 30 16.95 -19.46 -15.03
CA ALA A 30 17.24 -19.53 -16.46
C ALA A 30 16.16 -18.87 -17.34
N ALA A 31 14.95 -18.65 -16.83
CA ALA A 31 13.89 -17.85 -17.46
C ALA A 31 14.13 -16.32 -17.37
N GLN A 32 14.59 -15.81 -16.21
CA GLN A 32 14.85 -14.38 -16.00
C GLN A 32 16.14 -13.90 -16.70
N SER A 33 17.17 -14.75 -16.80
CA SER A 33 18.44 -14.37 -17.44
C SER A 33 18.37 -14.32 -18.98
N ARG A 34 17.29 -14.82 -19.59
CA ARG A 34 17.19 -14.97 -21.06
C ARG A 34 16.52 -13.80 -21.77
N ALA A 35 15.82 -12.93 -21.05
CA ALA A 35 14.93 -11.93 -21.66
C ALA A 35 15.48 -10.49 -21.70
N THR A 36 16.69 -10.22 -21.22
CA THR A 36 17.34 -8.92 -21.42
C THR A 36 17.82 -8.82 -22.86
N GLY A 37 16.95 -8.39 -23.76
CA GLY A 37 17.24 -8.30 -25.18
C GLY A 37 16.00 -8.11 -26.06
N LYS A 38 16.24 -7.87 -27.36
CA LYS A 38 15.18 -7.80 -28.35
C LYS A 38 14.64 -9.21 -28.62
N THR A 39 13.32 -9.39 -28.46
CA THR A 39 12.63 -10.66 -28.67
C THR A 39 11.37 -10.46 -29.51
N THR A 40 10.71 -11.56 -29.87
CA THR A 40 9.43 -11.61 -30.57
C THR A 40 8.44 -12.41 -29.74
N PHE A 41 7.20 -11.96 -29.67
CA PHE A 41 6.11 -12.67 -28.99
C PHE A 41 4.76 -12.35 -29.62
N GLN A 42 3.78 -13.20 -29.33
CA GLN A 42 2.39 -13.00 -29.73
C GLN A 42 1.58 -12.47 -28.54
N ILE A 43 0.77 -11.43 -28.76
CA ILE A 43 -0.22 -10.97 -27.79
C ILE A 43 -1.33 -12.01 -27.70
N ILE A 44 -1.53 -12.62 -26.54
CA ILE A 44 -2.61 -13.59 -26.31
C ILE A 44 -3.85 -12.87 -25.83
N ASP A 45 -3.66 -11.95 -24.89
CA ASP A 45 -4.70 -11.08 -24.38
C ASP A 45 -4.08 -9.76 -23.87
N ARG A 46 -4.89 -8.72 -23.65
CA ARG A 46 -4.45 -7.48 -22.99
C ARG A 46 -5.51 -6.87 -22.08
N SER A 47 -5.03 -6.08 -21.13
CA SER A 47 -5.87 -5.29 -20.24
C SER A 47 -6.54 -4.13 -20.97
N ASN A 48 -7.73 -3.75 -20.50
CA ASN A 48 -8.44 -2.59 -21.03
C ASN A 48 -7.74 -1.31 -20.56
N LEU A 49 -7.52 -0.37 -21.48
CA LEU A 49 -6.98 0.93 -21.12
C LEU A 49 -8.10 1.84 -20.63
N PRO A 50 -7.95 2.50 -19.46
CA PRO A 50 -8.87 3.55 -19.06
C PRO A 50 -8.76 4.76 -20.02
N PRO A 51 -9.80 5.60 -20.14
CA PRO A 51 -9.74 6.78 -21.00
C PRO A 51 -8.67 7.77 -20.51
N ALA A 52 -7.72 8.12 -21.37
CA ALA A 52 -6.59 9.00 -21.02
C ALA A 52 -7.02 10.40 -20.56
N ALA A 53 -8.15 10.91 -21.07
CA ALA A 53 -8.67 12.24 -20.74
C ALA A 53 -9.25 12.32 -19.32
N THR A 54 -9.81 11.23 -18.80
CA THR A 54 -10.51 11.22 -17.50
C THR A 54 -9.77 10.43 -16.42
N ASN A 55 -8.66 9.77 -16.77
CA ASN A 55 -7.84 9.09 -15.78
C ASN A 55 -7.24 10.11 -14.79
N PRO A 56 -7.28 9.86 -13.46
CA PRO A 56 -6.61 10.71 -12.48
C PRO A 56 -5.08 10.76 -12.63
N TYR A 57 -4.47 9.77 -13.30
CA TYR A 57 -3.03 9.73 -13.54
C TYR A 57 -2.72 10.12 -15.00
N PRO A 58 -1.71 10.98 -15.24
CA PRO A 58 -1.34 11.40 -16.59
C PRO A 58 -0.62 10.30 -17.39
N ASP A 59 -0.05 9.32 -16.70
CA ASP A 59 0.70 8.20 -17.28
C ASP A 59 0.06 6.87 -16.85
N CYS A 60 -0.06 5.93 -17.79
CA CYS A 60 -0.62 4.61 -17.52
C CYS A 60 0.00 3.55 -18.44
N LEU A 61 0.45 2.45 -17.83
CA LEU A 61 0.83 1.22 -18.52
C LEU A 61 -0.39 0.30 -18.61
N PHE A 62 -0.38 -0.64 -19.56
CA PHE A 62 -1.28 -1.78 -19.51
C PHE A 62 -0.52 -3.09 -19.59
N SER A 63 -1.03 -4.12 -18.92
CA SER A 63 -0.46 -5.47 -19.02
C SER A 63 -1.00 -6.20 -20.25
N ALA A 64 -0.13 -6.95 -20.92
CA ALA A 64 -0.47 -7.91 -21.97
C ALA A 64 0.04 -9.32 -21.59
N LYS A 65 -0.82 -10.33 -21.69
CA LYS A 65 -0.42 -11.74 -21.61
C LYS A 65 0.13 -12.13 -22.96
N VAL A 66 1.38 -12.58 -23.00
CA VAL A 66 2.09 -12.88 -24.25
C VAL A 66 2.58 -14.31 -24.26
N LYS A 67 2.66 -14.88 -25.46
CA LYS A 67 3.32 -16.15 -25.72
C LYS A 67 4.63 -15.88 -26.45
N MET A 68 5.73 -16.26 -25.81
CA MET A 68 7.09 -16.13 -26.33
C MET A 68 7.32 -17.14 -27.47
N THR A 69 8.35 -16.91 -28.29
CA THR A 69 8.69 -17.83 -29.41
C THR A 69 9.06 -19.24 -28.96
N ASP A 70 9.55 -19.40 -27.73
CA ASP A 70 9.84 -20.70 -27.11
C ASP A 70 8.60 -21.39 -26.53
N GLY A 71 7.42 -20.77 -26.65
CA GLY A 71 6.14 -21.28 -26.17
C GLY A 71 5.81 -20.93 -24.73
N THR A 72 6.71 -20.29 -23.98
CA THR A 72 6.45 -19.83 -22.61
C THR A 72 5.51 -18.64 -22.59
N PHE A 73 4.86 -18.41 -21.45
CA PHE A 73 3.99 -17.25 -21.23
C PHE A 73 4.67 -16.24 -20.32
N ALA A 74 4.38 -14.96 -20.56
CA ALA A 74 4.85 -13.85 -19.74
C ALA A 74 3.82 -12.73 -19.71
N PHE A 75 3.98 -11.79 -18.77
CA PHE A 75 3.35 -10.49 -18.85
C PHE A 75 4.33 -9.45 -19.37
N VAL A 76 3.85 -8.58 -20.25
CA VAL A 76 4.58 -7.40 -20.69
C VAL A 76 3.74 -6.17 -20.39
N ASN A 77 4.26 -5.29 -19.53
CA ASN A 77 3.69 -3.97 -19.30
C ASN A 77 4.15 -3.02 -20.40
N LEU A 78 3.17 -2.42 -21.05
CA LEU A 78 3.35 -1.61 -22.24
C LEU A 78 2.79 -0.20 -21.99
N PRO A 79 3.45 0.86 -22.49
CA PRO A 79 2.91 2.21 -22.38
C PRO A 79 1.54 2.30 -23.05
N GLY A 80 0.50 2.63 -22.28
CA GLY A 80 -0.84 2.91 -22.79
C GLY A 80 -0.95 4.36 -23.23
N PHE A 81 -0.73 5.27 -22.29
CA PHE A 81 -0.59 6.70 -22.55
C PHE A 81 0.46 7.30 -21.61
N LEU A 82 1.14 8.35 -22.09
CA LEU A 82 2.09 9.16 -21.32
C LEU A 82 1.74 10.63 -21.54
N ASP A 83 1.70 11.43 -20.49
CA ASP A 83 1.22 12.82 -20.52
C ASP A 83 -0.17 12.91 -21.21
N ARG A 84 -1.05 11.96 -20.87
CA ARG A 84 -2.37 11.74 -21.46
C ARG A 84 -2.37 11.50 -22.99
N LYS A 85 -1.21 11.30 -23.61
CA LYS A 85 -1.07 11.02 -25.04
C LYS A 85 -0.97 9.51 -25.28
N PRO A 86 -1.90 8.92 -26.05
CA PRO A 86 -1.84 7.51 -26.41
C PRO A 86 -0.50 7.13 -27.04
N GLN A 87 0.05 6.00 -26.63
CA GLN A 87 1.31 5.46 -27.14
C GLN A 87 1.05 4.41 -28.22
N PRO A 88 2.01 4.11 -29.11
CA PRO A 88 1.82 3.12 -30.18
C PRO A 88 1.34 1.75 -29.70
N ALA A 89 1.77 1.33 -28.51
CA ALA A 89 1.36 0.04 -27.93
C ALA A 89 -0.14 -0.01 -27.59
N ALA A 90 -0.81 1.13 -27.39
CA ALA A 90 -2.24 1.18 -27.11
C ALA A 90 -3.10 0.61 -28.25
N ALA A 91 -2.59 0.55 -29.47
CA ALA A 91 -3.26 0.00 -30.64
C ALA A 91 -3.14 -1.53 -30.78
N LEU A 92 -2.33 -2.19 -29.95
CA LEU A 92 -2.14 -3.65 -29.99
C LEU A 92 -3.43 -4.40 -29.66
N LYS A 93 -3.63 -5.55 -30.29
CA LYS A 93 -4.78 -6.43 -30.06
C LYS A 93 -4.36 -7.90 -29.92
N PRO A 94 -5.19 -8.74 -29.28
CA PRO A 94 -4.99 -10.19 -29.26
C PRO A 94 -4.71 -10.76 -30.66
N GLY A 95 -3.69 -11.61 -30.73
CA GLY A 95 -3.17 -12.26 -31.92
C GLY A 95 -2.01 -11.52 -32.62
N ASP A 96 -1.78 -10.23 -32.36
CA ASP A 96 -0.67 -9.50 -32.98
C ASP A 96 0.68 -10.12 -32.60
N THR A 97 1.59 -10.23 -33.56
CA THR A 97 2.99 -10.62 -33.34
C THR A 97 3.86 -9.38 -33.33
N VAL A 98 4.66 -9.22 -32.29
CA VAL A 98 5.42 -7.99 -32.04
C VAL A 98 6.88 -8.31 -31.74
N SER A 99 7.77 -7.38 -32.08
CA SER A 99 9.15 -7.35 -31.61
C SER A 99 9.28 -6.27 -30.53
N ALA A 100 9.88 -6.61 -29.39
CA ALA A 100 10.05 -5.69 -28.28
C ALA A 100 11.37 -5.95 -27.55
N SER A 101 11.85 -4.94 -26.84
CA SER A 101 12.97 -5.11 -25.89
C SER A 101 12.39 -5.29 -24.51
N LEU A 102 12.66 -6.44 -23.87
CA LEU A 102 12.13 -6.74 -22.55
C LEU A 102 13.17 -6.43 -21.48
N VAL A 103 12.70 -5.80 -20.40
CA VAL A 103 13.45 -5.61 -19.16
C VAL A 103 12.58 -6.18 -18.04
N PRO A 104 13.08 -7.03 -17.13
CA PRO A 104 12.33 -7.43 -15.95
C PRO A 104 11.75 -6.19 -15.24
N LEU A 105 10.46 -6.23 -14.85
CA LEU A 105 9.80 -5.02 -14.35
C LEU A 105 10.50 -4.46 -13.09
N ASP A 106 10.99 -5.32 -12.22
CA ASP A 106 11.75 -4.97 -11.01
C ASP A 106 13.11 -4.31 -11.29
N GLN A 107 13.61 -4.43 -12.53
CA GLN A 107 14.83 -3.78 -13.03
C GLN A 107 14.53 -2.55 -13.89
N ALA A 108 13.26 -2.22 -14.14
CA ALA A 108 12.89 -1.01 -14.87
C ALA A 108 13.23 0.25 -14.05
N PRO A 109 13.34 1.44 -14.68
CA PRO A 109 13.48 2.70 -13.95
C PRO A 109 12.40 2.87 -12.86
N GLU A 110 12.79 3.46 -11.72
CA GLU A 110 11.93 3.53 -10.53
C GLU A 110 10.62 4.29 -10.77
N ASP A 111 10.64 5.32 -11.61
CA ASP A 111 9.47 6.05 -12.07
C ASP A 111 8.50 5.14 -12.86
N ILE A 112 9.01 4.26 -13.74
CA ILE A 112 8.23 3.27 -14.49
C ILE A 112 7.59 2.24 -13.56
N GLN A 113 8.33 1.73 -12.57
CA GLN A 113 7.81 0.73 -11.62
C GLN A 113 6.62 1.22 -10.81
N ARG A 114 6.46 2.55 -10.69
CA ARG A 114 5.42 3.20 -9.88
C ARG A 114 4.22 3.64 -10.70
N LEU A 115 4.30 3.63 -12.04
CA LEU A 115 3.20 4.03 -12.89
C LEU A 115 1.95 3.21 -12.60
N GLN A 116 0.79 3.82 -12.81
CA GLN A 116 -0.46 3.07 -12.81
C GLN A 116 -0.38 1.99 -13.89
N ILE A 117 -0.69 0.75 -13.51
CA ILE A 117 -0.80 -0.37 -14.45
C ILE A 117 -2.28 -0.74 -14.54
N ALA A 118 -2.88 -0.51 -15.71
CA ALA A 118 -4.15 -1.11 -16.09
C ALA A 118 -3.90 -2.60 -16.33
N ASP A 119 -4.31 -3.40 -15.38
CA ASP A 119 -4.11 -4.84 -15.41
C ASP A 119 -5.46 -5.51 -15.20
N LYS A 120 -5.77 -6.49 -16.04
CA LYS A 120 -6.96 -7.35 -15.94
C LYS A 120 -6.62 -8.80 -15.60
N PHE A 121 -5.34 -9.15 -15.45
CA PHE A 121 -4.92 -10.53 -15.41
C PHE A 121 -4.71 -11.09 -14.01
N ALA A 122 -5.12 -12.35 -13.91
CA ALA A 122 -5.09 -13.20 -12.74
C ALA A 122 -3.94 -14.24 -12.72
N ASP A 123 -3.04 -14.20 -13.70
CA ASP A 123 -2.00 -15.23 -13.89
C ASP A 123 -0.64 -14.81 -13.33
N PHE A 124 -0.60 -14.58 -12.03
CA PHE A 124 0.48 -13.86 -11.37
C PHE A 124 1.81 -14.63 -11.21
N VAL A 125 1.85 -15.91 -11.61
CA VAL A 125 3.08 -16.72 -11.59
C VAL A 125 3.97 -16.40 -12.80
N LEU A 126 3.40 -15.76 -13.83
CA LEU A 126 4.12 -15.43 -15.04
C LEU A 126 5.17 -14.33 -14.79
N PRO A 127 6.38 -14.45 -15.38
CA PRO A 127 7.38 -13.40 -15.29
C PRO A 127 6.85 -12.10 -15.91
N GLN A 128 7.14 -10.98 -15.24
CA GLN A 128 6.66 -9.67 -15.66
C GLN A 128 7.80 -8.82 -16.20
N TYR A 129 7.60 -8.29 -17.41
CA TYR A 129 8.55 -7.44 -18.11
C TYR A 129 7.93 -6.06 -18.35
N TYR A 130 8.79 -5.07 -18.53
CA TYR A 130 8.48 -3.79 -19.14
C TYR A 130 9.11 -3.72 -20.53
N SER A 131 8.42 -3.07 -21.47
CA SER A 131 8.96 -2.79 -22.79
C SER A 131 8.68 -1.34 -23.19
N PRO A 132 9.71 -0.47 -23.24
CA PRO A 132 9.54 0.92 -23.69
C PRO A 132 9.30 1.02 -25.21
N ASN A 133 9.79 0.03 -25.97
CA ASN A 133 9.77 0.04 -27.43
C ASN A 133 9.17 -1.26 -27.95
N ILE A 134 8.06 -1.15 -28.67
CA ILE A 134 7.37 -2.27 -29.30
C ILE A 134 7.08 -1.95 -30.77
N ARG A 135 7.26 -2.95 -31.63
CA ARG A 135 6.97 -2.85 -33.06
C ARG A 135 6.13 -4.04 -33.50
N ILE A 136 4.98 -3.77 -34.13
CA ILE A 136 4.17 -4.81 -34.76
C ILE A 136 4.94 -5.37 -35.95
N ILE A 137 5.12 -6.69 -35.96
CA ILE A 137 5.67 -7.45 -37.09
C ILE A 137 4.52 -7.90 -37.99
N GLU A 138 3.47 -8.44 -37.37
CA GLU A 138 2.31 -8.97 -38.06
C GLU A 138 1.06 -8.67 -37.24
N SER A 139 0.03 -8.09 -37.87
CA SER A 139 -1.23 -7.82 -37.18
C SER A 139 -2.23 -8.94 -37.41
N SER A 140 -2.87 -9.39 -36.32
CA SER A 140 -3.91 -10.41 -36.42
C SER A 140 -5.13 -9.90 -37.18
N LYS A 141 -5.67 -10.73 -38.06
CA LYS A 141 -6.98 -10.50 -38.68
C LYS A 141 -8.13 -11.14 -37.90
N ILE A 142 -7.82 -11.98 -36.91
CA ILE A 142 -8.81 -12.78 -36.17
C ILE A 142 -9.02 -12.14 -34.80
N ALA A 143 -10.25 -11.76 -34.52
CA ALA A 143 -10.68 -11.42 -33.17
C ALA A 143 -10.72 -12.71 -32.34
N VAL A 144 -9.73 -12.90 -31.47
CA VAL A 144 -9.78 -13.98 -30.48
C VAL A 144 -10.80 -13.57 -29.43
N SER A 145 -11.91 -14.30 -29.33
CA SER A 145 -12.82 -14.15 -28.21
C SER A 145 -12.14 -14.73 -26.98
N PRO A 146 -11.95 -13.97 -25.88
CA PRO A 146 -11.44 -14.53 -24.65
C PRO A 146 -12.42 -15.60 -24.17
N SER A 147 -11.91 -16.79 -23.86
CA SER A 147 -12.70 -17.78 -23.12
C SER A 147 -12.78 -17.30 -21.67
N PRO A 148 -13.96 -17.21 -21.06
CA PRO A 148 -14.08 -16.89 -19.64
C PRO A 148 -13.45 -18.04 -18.85
N GLU A 149 -12.26 -17.82 -18.31
CA GLU A 149 -11.64 -18.77 -17.39
C GLU A 149 -12.49 -18.84 -16.12
N SER A 150 -12.87 -20.06 -15.71
CA SER A 150 -13.59 -20.26 -14.46
C SER A 150 -12.73 -19.83 -13.29
N ILE A 151 -13.29 -18.99 -12.41
CA ILE A 151 -12.66 -18.55 -11.16
C ILE A 151 -12.23 -19.77 -10.33
N PRO A 152 -10.98 -19.85 -9.85
CA PRO A 152 -10.50 -20.98 -9.07
C PRO A 152 -11.09 -20.88 -7.67
N THR A 153 -11.57 -22.01 -7.16
CA THR A 153 -12.02 -22.08 -5.77
C THR A 153 -10.82 -22.16 -4.84
N ILE A 154 -10.83 -21.32 -3.81
CA ILE A 154 -9.76 -21.21 -2.83
C ILE A 154 -10.02 -22.23 -1.72
N PRO A 155 -9.07 -23.12 -1.42
CA PRO A 155 -9.22 -24.00 -0.27
C PRO A 155 -9.34 -23.16 1.02
N PRO A 156 -10.37 -23.38 1.87
CA PRO A 156 -10.55 -22.63 3.12
C PRO A 156 -9.31 -22.64 4.03
N GLN A 157 -8.49 -23.69 3.94
CA GLN A 157 -7.25 -23.85 4.70
C GLN A 157 -6.21 -22.78 4.37
N ARG A 158 -6.24 -22.18 3.16
CA ARG A 158 -5.32 -21.09 2.79
C ARG A 158 -5.55 -19.82 3.59
N TYR A 159 -6.74 -19.62 4.15
CA TYR A 159 -7.07 -18.49 5.02
C TYR A 159 -6.62 -18.66 6.47
N LEU A 160 -6.12 -19.84 6.83
CA LEU A 160 -5.69 -20.12 8.19
C LEU A 160 -4.23 -19.67 8.36
N ARG A 161 -4.04 -18.68 9.24
CA ARG A 161 -2.72 -18.26 9.71
C ARG A 161 -2.11 -19.37 10.56
N PRO A 162 -0.87 -19.83 10.26
CA PRO A 162 -0.17 -20.76 11.13
C PRO A 162 0.06 -20.17 12.53
N SER A 163 -0.15 -20.95 13.59
CA SER A 163 0.17 -20.51 14.95
C SER A 163 1.68 -20.37 15.12
N LYS A 164 2.14 -19.21 15.61
CA LYS A 164 3.50 -19.03 16.14
C LYS A 164 3.46 -18.88 17.65
N GLN A 165 4.50 -19.36 18.32
CA GLN A 165 4.66 -19.25 19.77
C GLN A 165 6.03 -18.62 20.09
N ASP A 166 6.30 -17.47 19.49
CA ASP A 166 7.45 -16.64 19.85
C ASP A 166 7.01 -15.44 20.72
N ALA A 167 7.96 -14.80 21.40
CA ALA A 167 7.67 -13.71 22.33
C ALA A 167 6.91 -12.54 21.66
N TYR A 168 7.17 -12.29 20.38
CA TYR A 168 6.52 -11.24 19.62
C TYR A 168 5.06 -11.60 19.29
N SER A 169 4.79 -12.85 18.89
CA SER A 169 3.44 -13.32 18.57
C SER A 169 2.48 -13.15 19.76
N VAL A 170 3.01 -13.30 20.98
CA VAL A 170 2.29 -13.03 22.23
C VAL A 170 1.97 -11.54 22.40
N GLN A 171 2.94 -10.65 22.14
CA GLN A 171 2.73 -9.20 22.25
C GLN A 171 1.71 -8.69 21.22
N ARG A 172 1.81 -9.15 19.97
CA ARG A 172 0.82 -8.88 18.93
C ARG A 172 -0.57 -9.35 19.33
N GLN A 173 -0.69 -10.59 19.82
CA GLN A 173 -1.98 -11.12 20.26
C GLN A 173 -2.58 -10.27 21.39
N ARG A 174 -1.76 -9.87 22.38
CA ARG A 174 -2.19 -8.98 23.46
C ARG A 174 -2.72 -7.65 22.94
N ARG A 175 -2.08 -7.05 21.93
CA ARG A 175 -2.56 -5.81 21.30
C ARG A 175 -3.87 -6.01 20.57
N ILE A 176 -3.99 -7.10 19.80
CA ILE A 176 -5.24 -7.46 19.12
C ILE A 176 -6.37 -7.60 20.13
N ASP A 177 -6.15 -8.32 21.23
CA ASP A 177 -7.18 -8.56 22.24
C ASP A 177 -7.53 -7.28 23.02
N THR A 178 -6.54 -6.45 23.33
CA THR A 178 -6.75 -5.14 23.95
C THR A 178 -7.62 -4.25 23.06
N GLU A 179 -7.33 -4.22 21.76
CA GLU A 179 -8.05 -3.38 20.81
C GLU A 179 -9.47 -3.91 20.54
N LYS A 180 -9.65 -5.24 20.45
CA LYS A 180 -10.99 -5.88 20.42
C LYS A 180 -11.81 -5.47 21.62
N GLN A 181 -11.25 -5.55 22.83
CA GLN A 181 -11.95 -5.19 24.05
C GLN A 181 -12.31 -3.70 24.07
N ARG A 182 -11.38 -2.82 23.66
CA ARG A 182 -11.63 -1.38 23.54
C ARG A 182 -12.82 -1.09 22.62
N ILE A 183 -12.83 -1.68 21.42
CA ILE A 183 -13.90 -1.47 20.44
C ILE A 183 -15.24 -2.01 20.96
N ARG A 184 -15.26 -3.19 21.60
CA ARG A 184 -16.48 -3.76 22.19
C ARG A 184 -17.03 -2.91 23.34
N ASN A 185 -16.16 -2.40 24.22
CA ASN A 185 -16.57 -1.48 25.28
C ASN A 185 -17.21 -0.20 24.70
N LEU A 186 -16.61 0.37 23.64
CA LEU A 186 -17.20 1.53 22.96
C LEU A 186 -18.55 1.18 22.32
N LEU A 187 -18.69 0.00 21.71
CA LEU A 187 -19.95 -0.47 21.14
C LEU A 187 -21.05 -0.58 22.23
N ASP A 188 -20.72 -1.15 23.38
CA ASP A 188 -21.64 -1.30 24.51
C ASP A 188 -22.08 0.06 25.06
N GLN A 189 -21.14 0.99 25.23
CA GLN A 189 -21.41 2.37 25.66
C GLN A 189 -22.32 3.12 24.68
N ASN A 190 -22.31 2.75 23.40
CA ASN A 190 -23.12 3.36 22.34
C ASN A 190 -24.35 2.49 21.96
N GLY A 191 -24.88 1.72 22.92
CA GLY A 191 -26.15 1.01 22.80
C GLY A 191 -26.04 -0.47 22.41
N GLY A 192 -24.83 -1.02 22.30
CA GLY A 192 -24.55 -2.44 22.08
C GLY A 192 -24.79 -2.94 20.66
N SER A 193 -25.06 -2.05 19.69
CA SER A 193 -25.14 -2.42 18.28
C SER A 193 -24.68 -1.31 17.35
N TRP A 194 -24.09 -1.70 16.21
CA TRP A 194 -23.61 -0.75 15.21
C TRP A 194 -24.74 0.13 14.66
N GLU A 195 -25.94 -0.43 14.51
CA GLU A 195 -27.14 0.30 14.07
C GLU A 195 -27.55 1.40 15.05
N LYS A 196 -27.57 1.08 16.36
CA LYS A 196 -27.90 2.07 17.40
C LYS A 196 -26.83 3.16 17.46
N TRP A 197 -25.56 2.79 17.39
CA TRP A 197 -24.48 3.77 17.37
C TRP A 197 -24.56 4.69 16.15
N ARG A 198 -24.84 4.15 14.95
CA ARG A 198 -25.10 4.96 13.75
C ARG A 198 -26.27 5.94 13.95
N HIS A 199 -27.36 5.46 14.55
CA HIS A 199 -28.52 6.31 14.83
C HIS A 199 -28.16 7.47 15.79
N GLN A 200 -27.32 7.22 16.80
CA GLN A 200 -26.84 8.26 17.72
C GLN A 200 -25.99 9.34 17.03
N ILE A 201 -25.20 8.96 16.02
CA ILE A 201 -24.34 9.91 15.28
C ILE A 201 -25.10 10.66 14.17
N THR A 202 -26.25 10.13 13.71
CA THR A 202 -27.02 10.70 12.59
C THR A 202 -27.36 12.20 12.75
N PRO A 203 -27.75 12.71 13.94
CA PRO A 203 -27.97 14.14 14.12
C PRO A 203 -26.73 15.00 13.86
N ILE A 204 -25.56 14.54 14.31
CA ILE A 204 -24.27 15.23 14.11
C ILE A 204 -23.92 15.24 12.62
N GLU A 205 -24.07 14.09 11.95
CA GLU A 205 -23.84 13.96 10.51
C GLU A 205 -24.70 14.94 9.71
N LYS A 206 -26.01 14.99 10.03
CA LYS A 206 -26.97 15.89 9.38
C LYS A 206 -26.62 17.36 9.61
N GLN A 207 -26.36 17.75 10.85
CA GLN A 207 -26.03 19.14 11.20
C GLN A 207 -24.78 19.63 10.45
N LEU A 208 -23.71 18.83 10.43
CA LEU A 208 -22.48 19.21 9.75
C LEU A 208 -22.64 19.22 8.23
N LYS A 209 -23.40 18.28 7.67
CA LYS A 209 -23.73 18.25 6.24
C LYS A 209 -24.54 19.48 5.83
N GLU A 210 -25.56 19.86 6.58
CA GLU A 210 -26.37 21.07 6.32
C GLU A 210 -25.51 22.33 6.36
N ARG A 211 -24.61 22.45 7.34
CA ARG A 211 -23.66 23.57 7.42
C ARG A 211 -22.71 23.59 6.22
N ALA A 212 -22.18 22.44 5.82
CA ALA A 212 -21.33 22.33 4.63
C ALA A 212 -22.08 22.76 3.37
N ASP A 213 -23.33 22.30 3.19
CA ASP A 213 -24.16 22.66 2.04
C ASP A 213 -24.45 24.17 2.00
N GLN A 214 -24.77 24.78 3.15
CA GLN A 214 -24.97 26.24 3.26
C GLN A 214 -23.69 27.04 2.96
N ALA A 215 -22.51 26.46 3.19
CA ALA A 215 -21.21 27.06 2.91
C ALA A 215 -20.70 26.79 1.49
N GLY A 216 -21.52 26.23 0.60
CA GLY A 216 -21.13 25.93 -0.79
C GLY A 216 -20.56 24.52 -1.01
N GLY A 217 -20.88 23.58 -0.11
CA GLY A 217 -20.59 22.15 -0.24
C GLY A 217 -19.45 21.64 0.65
N PHE A 218 -18.78 22.51 1.41
CA PHE A 218 -17.75 22.12 2.39
C PHE A 218 -17.58 23.18 3.49
N LEU A 219 -17.06 22.78 4.64
CA LEU A 219 -16.62 23.64 5.71
C LEU A 219 -15.09 23.77 5.69
N LYS A 220 -14.62 24.96 6.03
CA LYS A 220 -13.19 25.28 6.12
C LYS A 220 -12.90 26.13 7.35
N SER A 221 -11.86 25.78 8.08
CA SER A 221 -11.37 26.51 9.26
C SER A 221 -9.84 26.44 9.26
N GLY A 222 -9.18 27.53 8.87
CA GLY A 222 -7.73 27.53 8.62
C GLY A 222 -7.32 26.42 7.63
N PRO A 223 -6.38 25.53 8.01
CA PRO A 223 -5.93 24.40 7.18
C PRO A 223 -6.90 23.20 7.20
N HIS A 224 -7.93 23.22 8.04
CA HIS A 224 -8.86 22.12 8.18
C HIS A 224 -9.97 22.17 7.13
N PHE A 225 -10.35 20.99 6.66
CA PHE A 225 -11.38 20.79 5.66
C PHE A 225 -12.36 19.69 6.10
N PHE A 226 -13.64 19.92 5.86
CA PHE A 226 -14.70 18.94 6.07
C PHE A 226 -15.77 19.05 4.98
N ARG A 227 -16.11 17.92 4.33
CA ARG A 227 -17.20 17.86 3.34
C ARG A 227 -18.39 17.07 3.86
N SER A 228 -18.14 15.83 4.26
CA SER A 228 -19.14 14.95 4.85
C SER A 228 -18.48 13.84 5.67
N ILE A 229 -19.25 13.24 6.57
CA ILE A 229 -18.81 12.05 7.29
C ILE A 229 -18.75 10.86 6.31
N PRO A 230 -17.63 10.13 6.19
CA PRO A 230 -17.45 9.08 5.18
C PRO A 230 -18.08 7.73 5.57
N SER A 231 -19.26 7.74 6.20
CA SER A 231 -19.92 6.53 6.74
C SER A 231 -20.13 5.43 5.69
N LYS A 232 -20.53 5.82 4.47
CA LYS A 232 -20.83 4.88 3.38
C LYS A 232 -19.64 3.99 2.99
N VAL A 233 -18.44 4.57 2.90
CA VAL A 233 -17.23 3.86 2.46
C VAL A 233 -16.90 2.70 3.41
N PHE A 234 -16.93 2.94 4.72
CA PHE A 234 -16.65 1.89 5.70
C PHE A 234 -17.76 0.86 5.80
N ARG A 235 -19.03 1.28 5.64
CA ARG A 235 -20.16 0.36 5.65
C ARG A 235 -20.09 -0.65 4.53
N GLU A 236 -19.84 -0.18 3.31
CA GLU A 236 -19.70 -1.05 2.12
C GLU A 236 -18.55 -2.06 2.28
N LEU A 237 -17.46 -1.66 2.94
CA LEU A 237 -16.36 -2.57 3.27
C LEU A 237 -16.74 -3.63 4.31
N CYS A 238 -17.56 -3.27 5.31
CA CYS A 238 -17.96 -4.18 6.38
C CYS A 238 -19.05 -5.17 5.97
N ASP A 239 -19.86 -4.80 4.98
CA ASP A 239 -20.99 -5.59 4.48
C ASP A 239 -20.59 -6.52 3.32
N ASP A 240 -19.33 -6.45 2.87
CA ASP A 240 -18.78 -7.34 1.85
C ASP A 240 -18.61 -8.78 2.39
N ASP A 241 -18.55 -9.75 1.48
CA ASP A 241 -18.27 -11.14 1.85
C ASP A 241 -16.89 -11.23 2.51
N ILE A 242 -16.78 -11.95 3.62
CA ILE A 242 -15.54 -12.04 4.41
C ILE A 242 -14.49 -12.96 3.78
N HIS A 243 -14.90 -13.77 2.81
CA HIS A 243 -14.06 -14.65 2.00
C HIS A 243 -13.76 -14.06 0.62
N LEU A 244 -14.55 -13.10 0.16
CA LEU A 244 -14.30 -12.35 -1.07
C LEU A 244 -13.95 -10.90 -0.72
N GLY A 245 -13.62 -10.09 -1.72
CA GLY A 245 -13.41 -8.66 -1.49
C GLY A 245 -12.25 -8.30 -0.54
N PRO A 246 -12.23 -7.05 -0.04
CA PRO A 246 -11.06 -6.47 0.63
C PRO A 246 -10.62 -7.18 1.91
N ILE A 247 -11.57 -7.56 2.77
CA ILE A 247 -11.25 -8.31 3.99
C ILE A 247 -10.73 -9.70 3.63
N GLY A 248 -11.40 -10.42 2.72
CA GLY A 248 -10.96 -11.73 2.26
C GLY A 248 -9.52 -11.70 1.72
N MET A 249 -9.18 -10.69 0.91
CA MET A 249 -7.83 -10.52 0.38
C MET A 249 -6.78 -10.27 1.48
N LEU A 250 -7.07 -9.43 2.48
CA LEU A 250 -6.15 -9.20 3.60
C LEU A 250 -5.98 -10.43 4.48
N ARG A 251 -7.04 -11.21 4.70
CA ARG A 251 -6.98 -12.49 5.45
C ARG A 251 -6.05 -13.48 4.76
N LEU A 252 -6.20 -13.60 3.47
CA LEU A 252 -5.36 -14.44 2.63
C LEU A 252 -3.91 -13.96 2.66
N LEU A 253 -3.65 -12.66 2.43
CA LEU A 253 -2.30 -12.09 2.51
C LEU A 253 -1.66 -12.34 3.87
N ASN A 254 -2.41 -12.13 4.97
CA ASN A 254 -1.95 -12.40 6.32
C ASN A 254 -1.53 -13.85 6.50
N ALA A 255 -2.34 -14.80 6.03
CA ALA A 255 -2.03 -16.22 6.12
C ALA A 255 -0.81 -16.61 5.28
N GLU A 256 -0.70 -16.09 4.05
CA GLU A 256 0.44 -16.36 3.17
C GLU A 256 1.76 -15.79 3.72
N LEU A 257 1.76 -14.52 4.15
CA LEU A 257 2.94 -13.91 4.78
C LEU A 257 3.35 -14.68 6.04
N ALA A 258 2.38 -15.10 6.85
CA ALA A 258 2.66 -15.85 8.08
C ALA A 258 3.35 -17.19 7.81
N ARG A 259 3.04 -17.87 6.69
CA ARG A 259 3.71 -19.13 6.29
C ARG A 259 5.20 -18.96 6.02
N ILE A 260 5.60 -17.79 5.54
CA ILE A 260 7.01 -17.45 5.30
C ILE A 260 7.62 -16.62 6.44
N GLY A 261 6.97 -16.60 7.61
CA GLY A 261 7.53 -15.98 8.79
C GLY A 261 7.26 -14.48 8.95
N ILE A 262 6.48 -13.86 8.05
CA ILE A 262 6.19 -12.43 8.04
C ILE A 262 4.82 -12.15 8.64
N ASP A 263 4.70 -11.14 9.50
CA ASP A 263 3.38 -10.72 9.98
C ASP A 263 2.82 -9.56 9.18
N LEU A 264 1.49 -9.56 9.03
CA LEU A 264 0.76 -8.43 8.49
C LEU A 264 0.24 -7.55 9.63
N ILE A 265 0.56 -6.25 9.54
CA ILE A 265 -0.06 -5.18 10.30
C ILE A 265 -0.68 -4.21 9.29
N VAL A 266 -1.96 -3.92 9.43
CA VAL A 266 -2.63 -2.96 8.54
C VAL A 266 -2.73 -1.61 9.21
N VAL A 267 -2.57 -0.55 8.42
CA VAL A 267 -2.53 0.84 8.86
C VAL A 267 -3.49 1.66 7.99
N PRO A 268 -4.81 1.56 8.23
CA PRO A 268 -5.79 2.35 7.49
C PRO A 268 -5.58 3.83 7.81
N PHE A 269 -5.23 4.63 6.80
CA PHE A 269 -5.07 6.07 6.95
C PHE A 269 -6.46 6.72 6.97
N PRO A 270 -6.90 7.31 8.10
CA PRO A 270 -8.26 7.82 8.20
C PRO A 270 -8.49 8.98 7.24
N GLU A 271 -9.70 9.06 6.72
CA GLU A 271 -10.16 10.21 5.95
C GLU A 271 -10.05 11.49 6.78
N LYS A 272 -9.61 12.59 6.17
CA LYS A 272 -9.40 13.85 6.86
C LYS A 272 -10.65 14.37 7.57
N GLU A 273 -11.85 14.09 7.06
CA GLU A 273 -13.10 14.50 7.69
C GLU A 273 -13.32 13.82 9.05
N ILE A 274 -12.72 12.64 9.28
CA ILE A 274 -12.76 11.93 10.57
C ILE A 274 -11.85 12.61 11.59
N VAL A 275 -10.69 13.08 11.13
CA VAL A 275 -9.67 13.71 11.98
C VAL A 275 -10.05 15.15 12.30
N ASN A 276 -10.41 15.94 11.29
CA ASN A 276 -10.73 17.37 11.40
C ASN A 276 -12.10 17.67 12.03
N LEU A 277 -12.93 16.66 12.28
CA LEU A 277 -14.33 16.84 12.70
C LEU A 277 -14.51 17.84 13.85
N THR A 278 -13.70 17.73 14.89
CA THR A 278 -13.78 18.54 16.12
C THR A 278 -13.42 20.01 15.88
N GLN A 279 -12.74 20.33 14.77
CA GLN A 279 -12.43 21.71 14.37
C GLN A 279 -13.67 22.46 13.84
N PHE A 280 -14.74 21.72 13.51
CA PHE A 280 -15.96 22.29 12.95
C PHE A 280 -17.12 22.32 13.94
N ASP A 281 -17.05 21.58 15.03
CA ASP A 281 -18.02 21.66 16.12
C ASP A 281 -17.30 21.48 17.47
N PRO A 282 -17.04 22.60 18.19
CA PRO A 282 -16.31 22.57 19.46
C PRO A 282 -17.10 21.93 20.60
N ASN A 283 -18.40 21.64 20.41
CA ASN A 283 -19.20 20.92 21.40
C ASN A 283 -19.02 19.41 21.32
N LEU A 284 -18.36 18.90 20.27
CA LEU A 284 -18.10 17.47 20.16
C LEU A 284 -16.98 17.06 21.14
N PRO A 285 -17.14 15.93 21.85
CA PRO A 285 -16.07 15.37 22.64
C PRO A 285 -14.81 15.13 21.79
N SER A 286 -13.62 15.41 22.35
CA SER A 286 -12.35 15.21 21.66
C SER A 286 -12.12 13.74 21.24
N ASP A 287 -12.70 12.80 21.99
CA ASP A 287 -12.64 11.36 21.77
C ASP A 287 -13.79 10.81 20.91
N ILE A 288 -14.62 11.67 20.31
CA ILE A 288 -15.76 11.23 19.51
C ILE A 288 -15.37 10.27 18.37
N VAL A 289 -16.17 9.21 18.23
CA VAL A 289 -16.13 8.30 17.07
C VAL A 289 -17.35 8.54 16.21
N ALA A 290 -17.24 9.48 15.27
CA ALA A 290 -18.35 9.81 14.37
C ALA A 290 -18.49 8.86 13.17
N VAL A 291 -17.60 7.87 13.03
CA VAL A 291 -17.69 6.83 12.00
C VAL A 291 -17.59 5.47 12.67
N PRO A 292 -18.68 4.95 13.27
CA PRO A 292 -18.66 3.66 13.96
C PRO A 292 -18.32 2.49 13.02
N ASP A 293 -18.73 2.57 11.74
CA ASP A 293 -18.42 1.55 10.73
C ASP A 293 -16.90 1.38 10.49
N ARG A 294 -16.08 2.40 10.81
CA ARG A 294 -14.61 2.28 10.81
C ARG A 294 -14.12 1.34 11.89
N LEU A 295 -14.65 1.45 13.10
CA LEU A 295 -14.30 0.54 14.18
C LEU A 295 -14.89 -0.85 13.96
N ARG A 296 -16.04 -0.96 13.29
CA ARG A 296 -16.59 -2.24 12.82
C ARG A 296 -15.61 -2.95 11.87
N LEU A 297 -15.07 -2.22 10.88
CA LEU A 297 -14.05 -2.75 9.97
C LEU A 297 -12.80 -3.20 10.74
N HIS A 298 -12.30 -2.37 11.67
CA HIS A 298 -11.15 -2.73 12.49
C HIS A 298 -11.42 -3.99 13.32
N LEU A 299 -12.61 -4.11 13.92
CA LEU A 299 -12.99 -5.30 14.70
C LEU A 299 -13.01 -6.56 13.83
N GLN A 300 -13.58 -6.50 12.62
CA GLN A 300 -13.59 -7.63 11.69
C GLN A 300 -12.16 -8.08 11.32
N LEU A 301 -11.25 -7.14 11.06
CA LEU A 301 -9.84 -7.43 10.77
C LEU A 301 -9.16 -8.11 11.99
N LEU A 302 -9.36 -7.55 13.19
CA LEU A 302 -8.81 -8.09 14.44
C LEU A 302 -9.37 -9.50 14.73
N GLU A 303 -10.66 -9.75 14.49
CA GLU A 303 -11.30 -11.05 14.64
C GLU A 303 -10.72 -12.10 13.68
N HIS A 304 -10.11 -11.66 12.58
CA HIS A 304 -9.33 -12.50 11.68
C HIS A 304 -7.83 -12.46 11.89
N ASP A 305 -7.40 -12.11 13.10
CA ASP A 305 -5.99 -12.15 13.50
C ASP A 305 -5.11 -11.28 12.59
N ILE A 306 -5.63 -10.11 12.20
CA ILE A 306 -4.90 -9.04 11.51
C ILE A 306 -4.78 -7.88 12.49
N GLU A 307 -3.55 -7.54 12.89
CA GLU A 307 -3.32 -6.39 13.76
C GLU A 307 -3.60 -5.08 12.99
N VAL A 308 -4.29 -4.14 13.64
CA VAL A 308 -4.65 -2.84 13.08
C VAL A 308 -4.02 -1.72 13.91
N ILE A 309 -3.37 -0.75 13.26
CA ILE A 309 -2.99 0.51 13.90
C ILE A 309 -4.09 1.55 13.62
N ASP A 310 -4.90 1.85 14.63
CA ASP A 310 -5.89 2.95 14.55
C ASP A 310 -5.18 4.31 14.68
N LEU A 311 -4.98 5.00 13.55
CA LEU A 311 -4.33 6.30 13.52
C LEU A 311 -5.23 7.49 13.92
N ALA A 312 -6.56 7.36 13.91
CA ALA A 312 -7.42 8.55 14.03
C ALA A 312 -7.29 9.29 15.37
N PRO A 313 -7.21 8.63 16.54
CA PRO A 313 -6.99 9.32 17.80
C PRO A 313 -5.67 10.10 17.82
N ALA A 314 -4.58 9.49 17.35
CA ALA A 314 -3.27 10.11 17.34
C ALA A 314 -3.20 11.28 16.34
N LEU A 315 -3.78 11.13 15.15
CA LEU A 315 -3.84 12.20 14.16
C LEU A 315 -4.72 13.37 14.60
N ARG A 316 -5.76 13.12 15.41
CA ARG A 316 -6.59 14.19 15.97
C ARG A 316 -5.84 14.97 17.06
N ALA A 317 -5.14 14.27 17.96
CA ALA A 317 -4.29 14.93 18.95
C ALA A 317 -3.19 15.78 18.29
N ALA A 318 -2.66 15.29 17.16
CA ALA A 318 -1.65 16.02 16.39
C ALA A 318 -2.16 17.31 15.72
N LEU A 319 -3.47 17.57 15.65
CA LEU A 319 -3.99 18.85 15.16
C LEU A 319 -3.61 20.02 16.06
N ASP A 320 -3.33 19.77 17.35
CA ASP A 320 -2.88 20.80 18.30
C ASP A 320 -1.37 21.06 18.21
N GLU A 321 -0.60 20.11 17.66
CA GLU A 321 0.87 20.15 17.58
C GLU A 321 1.39 20.50 16.18
N HIS A 322 0.58 20.28 15.15
CA HIS A 322 0.94 20.48 13.76
C HIS A 322 -0.12 21.28 13.02
N ASP A 323 0.30 22.39 12.42
CA ASP A 323 -0.57 23.23 11.57
C ASP A 323 -1.21 22.43 10.42
N GLN A 324 -0.53 21.42 9.90
CA GLN A 324 -0.99 20.63 8.75
C GLN A 324 -0.73 19.13 8.93
N VAL A 325 -1.79 18.39 9.23
CA VAL A 325 -1.79 16.92 9.22
C VAL A 325 -2.04 16.38 7.81
N PHE A 326 -2.85 17.08 7.03
CA PHE A 326 -3.26 16.72 5.67
C PHE A 326 -2.88 17.80 4.67
N MET A 327 -2.80 17.41 3.40
CA MET A 327 -2.82 18.32 2.26
C MET A 327 -4.13 19.15 2.28
N PRO A 328 -4.11 20.38 1.74
CA PRO A 328 -5.26 21.30 1.80
C PRO A 328 -6.45 20.82 0.96
N SER A 329 -7.53 21.60 1.04
CA SER A 329 -8.70 21.49 0.15
C SER A 329 -9.25 20.06 0.13
N SER A 330 -9.49 19.46 -1.04
CA SER A 330 -10.07 18.11 -1.19
C SER A 330 -9.03 16.98 -1.28
N ASP A 331 -7.72 17.28 -1.32
CA ASP A 331 -6.65 16.25 -1.31
C ASP A 331 -6.62 15.50 0.05
N PRO A 332 -6.76 14.16 0.08
CA PRO A 332 -6.81 13.40 1.32
C PRO A 332 -5.42 12.96 1.83
N HIS A 333 -4.33 13.24 1.11
CA HIS A 333 -3.01 12.73 1.46
C HIS A 333 -2.43 13.40 2.71
N PRO A 334 -1.54 12.70 3.43
CA PRO A 334 -0.89 13.26 4.60
C PRO A 334 0.12 14.35 4.23
N LEU A 335 0.31 15.27 5.17
CA LEU A 335 1.40 16.25 5.21
C LEU A 335 2.28 15.92 6.41
N HIS A 336 3.20 16.82 6.81
CA HIS A 336 4.22 16.53 7.82
C HIS A 336 3.64 15.94 9.11
N GLY A 337 2.59 16.54 9.69
CA GLY A 337 1.99 16.04 10.93
C GLY A 337 1.46 14.61 10.77
N GLY A 338 0.75 14.34 9.67
CA GLY A 338 0.22 13.01 9.38
C GLY A 338 1.31 11.96 9.15
N ILE A 339 2.38 12.35 8.46
CA ILE A 339 3.56 11.51 8.23
C ILE A 339 4.27 11.19 9.54
N ALA A 340 4.57 12.21 10.37
CA ALA A 340 5.29 12.05 11.62
C ALA A 340 4.55 11.10 12.58
N VAL A 341 3.25 11.33 12.78
CA VAL A 341 2.39 10.48 13.63
C VAL A 341 2.36 9.04 13.13
N THR A 342 2.14 8.85 11.83
CA THR A 342 2.04 7.51 11.24
C THR A 342 3.38 6.77 11.32
N SER A 343 4.47 7.45 11.00
CA SER A 343 5.81 6.88 11.06
C SER A 343 6.23 6.51 12.49
N LEU A 344 5.88 7.34 13.48
CA LEU A 344 6.12 7.03 14.89
C LEU A 344 5.29 5.81 15.34
N ALA A 345 4.02 5.74 14.97
CA ALA A 345 3.16 4.59 15.31
C ALA A 345 3.70 3.26 14.72
N ILE A 346 4.21 3.30 13.48
CA ILE A 346 4.89 2.16 12.85
C ILE A 346 6.21 1.84 13.57
N ALA A 347 7.03 2.84 13.86
CA ALA A 347 8.31 2.64 14.53
C ALA A 347 8.15 2.05 15.94
N GLU A 348 7.11 2.45 16.67
CA GLU A 348 6.77 1.85 17.97
C GLU A 348 6.44 0.36 17.86
N ARG A 349 5.82 -0.08 16.77
CA ARG A 349 5.61 -1.51 16.50
C ARG A 349 6.88 -2.23 16.12
N LEU A 350 7.80 -1.57 15.41
CA LEU A 350 9.08 -2.17 15.01
C LEU A 350 9.97 -2.56 16.20
N LYS A 351 9.85 -1.88 17.34
CA LYS A 351 10.57 -2.24 18.59
C LYS A 351 10.31 -3.68 19.02
N ASP A 352 9.09 -4.16 18.84
CA ASP A 352 8.72 -5.53 19.24
C ASP A 352 9.44 -6.61 18.42
N TYR A 353 9.92 -6.24 17.22
CA TYR A 353 10.71 -7.10 16.35
C TYR A 353 12.22 -6.92 16.57
N GLY A 354 12.62 -6.13 17.56
CA GLY A 354 14.01 -5.73 17.80
C GLY A 354 14.56 -4.81 16.72
N ILE A 355 13.69 -4.04 16.06
CA ILE A 355 14.06 -3.12 14.98
C ILE A 355 13.88 -1.68 15.50
N GLY A 356 15.01 -0.99 15.73
CA GLY A 356 15.01 0.40 16.18
C GLY A 356 14.47 0.62 17.59
N ASN A 357 14.38 1.90 17.99
CA ASN A 357 13.96 2.32 19.33
C ASN A 357 12.74 3.28 19.31
N ALA A 358 12.14 3.56 18.15
CA ALA A 358 11.05 4.52 17.92
C ALA A 358 11.32 5.95 18.42
N THR A 359 12.58 6.30 18.54
CA THR A 359 13.04 7.68 18.76
C THR A 359 13.73 8.14 17.48
N MET A 360 13.47 9.36 17.03
CA MET A 360 14.15 9.88 15.85
C MET A 360 15.66 9.78 16.09
N MET A 361 16.34 9.06 15.21
CA MET A 361 17.77 8.86 15.36
C MET A 361 18.46 10.22 15.28
N PRO A 362 19.31 10.58 16.27
CA PRO A 362 19.97 11.89 16.28
C PRO A 362 20.83 12.16 15.03
N SER A 363 21.22 11.11 14.31
CA SER A 363 22.03 11.20 13.09
C SER A 363 21.23 11.51 11.82
N PHE A 364 19.90 11.39 11.84
CA PHE A 364 19.08 11.80 10.70
C PHE A 364 18.88 13.31 10.75
N ILE A 365 19.02 13.95 9.59
CA ILE A 365 18.82 15.39 9.45
C ILE A 365 17.40 15.63 9.00
N THR A 366 16.66 16.47 9.72
CA THR A 366 15.36 16.96 9.29
C THR A 366 15.51 18.29 8.57
N GLU A 367 15.03 18.39 7.34
CA GLU A 367 15.04 19.64 6.57
C GLU A 367 13.62 20.05 6.20
N THR A 368 13.27 21.30 6.49
CA THR A 368 11.99 21.88 6.09
C THR A 368 12.10 22.47 4.69
N GLN A 369 11.21 22.07 3.79
CA GLN A 369 11.17 22.55 2.41
C GLN A 369 9.75 23.02 2.03
N GLN A 370 9.66 24.21 1.45
CA GLN A 370 8.44 24.71 0.84
C GLN A 370 8.23 24.10 -0.56
N PHE A 371 7.00 23.77 -0.91
CA PHE A 371 6.63 23.29 -2.25
C PHE A 371 5.23 23.76 -2.64
N THR A 372 4.93 23.77 -3.93
CA THR A 372 3.60 24.10 -4.45
C THR A 372 3.02 22.91 -5.20
N ILE A 373 1.69 22.79 -5.20
CA ILE A 373 0.97 21.81 -6.00
C ILE A 373 0.54 22.52 -7.28
N ALA A 374 1.21 22.23 -8.39
CA ALA A 374 0.90 22.83 -9.69
C ALA A 374 -0.23 22.10 -10.45
N ASP A 375 -0.90 21.12 -9.81
CA ASP A 375 -1.81 20.20 -10.50
C ASP A 375 -3.16 20.87 -10.81
N SER A 376 -3.31 21.31 -12.06
CA SER A 376 -4.50 21.96 -12.60
C SER A 376 -5.70 21.03 -12.77
N SER A 377 -5.51 19.72 -12.57
CA SER A 377 -6.57 18.72 -12.72
C SER A 377 -7.52 18.62 -11.52
N ALA A 378 -7.18 19.26 -10.40
CA ALA A 378 -8.07 19.37 -9.27
C ALA A 378 -8.74 20.74 -9.32
N GLU A 379 -9.87 20.83 -10.02
CA GLU A 379 -10.76 22.01 -10.05
C GLU A 379 -11.12 22.53 -8.64
N ASP A 380 -10.97 21.69 -7.61
CA ASP A 380 -11.20 22.00 -6.18
C ASP A 380 -9.97 22.55 -5.42
N LEU A 381 -8.75 22.55 -5.99
CA LEU A 381 -7.56 23.13 -5.36
C LEU A 381 -7.50 24.64 -5.60
N SER A 382 -8.42 25.39 -5.00
CA SER A 382 -8.37 26.86 -4.99
C SER A 382 -7.18 27.43 -4.21
N GLU A 383 -6.42 26.58 -3.51
CA GLU A 383 -5.23 26.96 -2.75
C GLU A 383 -3.95 26.44 -3.40
N THR A 384 -3.29 27.33 -4.11
CA THR A 384 -1.91 27.17 -4.61
C THR A 384 -0.94 27.89 -3.67
N GLY A 385 -0.97 27.51 -2.38
CA GLY A 385 -0.06 28.05 -1.37
C GLY A 385 1.29 27.31 -1.35
N PRO A 386 2.36 27.91 -0.80
CA PRO A 386 3.52 27.15 -0.40
C PRO A 386 3.16 26.24 0.78
N PHE A 387 3.32 24.93 0.58
CA PHE A 387 3.14 23.89 1.58
C PHE A 387 4.48 23.50 2.19
N THR A 388 4.46 23.13 3.46
CA THR A 388 5.68 22.79 4.19
C THR A 388 5.86 21.29 4.27
N ALA A 389 6.85 20.73 3.58
CA ALA A 389 7.27 19.34 3.78
C ALA A 389 8.48 19.28 4.71
N VAL A 390 8.58 18.21 5.51
CA VAL A 390 9.79 17.89 6.28
C VAL A 390 10.43 16.64 5.70
N ARG A 391 11.66 16.79 5.21
CA ARG A 391 12.50 15.71 4.70
C ARG A 391 13.20 15.02 5.86
N ALA A 392 13.31 13.71 5.82
CA ALA A 392 14.15 12.94 6.74
C ALA A 392 15.31 12.34 5.96
N LEU A 393 16.50 12.92 6.14
CA LEU A 393 17.69 12.56 5.38
C LEU A 393 18.60 11.65 6.20
N PRO A 394 19.06 10.52 5.63
CA PRO A 394 20.07 9.71 6.28
C PRO A 394 21.40 10.47 6.37
N PRO A 395 22.25 10.19 7.37
CA PRO A 395 23.58 10.79 7.44
C PRO A 395 24.42 10.41 6.19
N PRO A 396 25.42 11.21 5.79
CA PRO A 396 26.21 10.97 4.57
C PRO A 396 26.86 9.58 4.46
N ASN A 397 27.17 8.94 5.60
CA ASN A 397 27.78 7.61 5.66
C ASN A 397 26.77 6.50 6.02
N PHE A 398 25.48 6.77 5.88
CA PHE A 398 24.46 5.75 6.12
C PHE A 398 24.57 4.66 5.07
N THR A 399 24.89 3.44 5.52
CA THR A 399 24.83 2.25 4.67
C THR A 399 23.51 1.56 4.98
N PRO A 400 22.57 1.47 4.02
CA PRO A 400 21.33 0.73 4.23
C PRO A 400 21.67 -0.71 4.61
N GLN A 401 21.23 -1.13 5.78
CA GLN A 401 21.27 -2.54 6.14
C GLN A 401 20.24 -3.30 5.30
N THR A 402 20.42 -4.62 5.17
CA THR A 402 19.39 -5.48 4.58
C THR A 402 18.06 -5.23 5.29
N PRO A 403 16.99 -4.84 4.57
CA PRO A 403 15.73 -4.51 5.21
C PRO A 403 15.17 -5.69 5.99
N THR A 404 14.70 -5.44 7.21
CA THR A 404 14.07 -6.44 8.09
C THR A 404 12.57 -6.24 8.23
N TYR A 405 12.04 -5.19 7.60
CA TYR A 405 10.61 -4.87 7.56
C TYR A 405 10.24 -4.27 6.21
N MET A 406 8.96 -4.43 5.86
CA MET A 406 8.39 -3.95 4.61
C MET A 406 7.29 -2.93 4.89
N LEU A 407 7.28 -1.85 4.10
CA LEU A 407 6.20 -0.89 4.01
C LEU A 407 5.56 -1.05 2.64
N ALA A 408 4.34 -1.55 2.61
CA ALA A 408 3.51 -1.67 1.42
C ALA A 408 2.37 -0.65 1.51
N GLY A 409 2.12 0.13 0.46
CA GLY A 409 1.00 1.06 0.50
C GLY A 409 0.63 1.68 -0.83
N ASP A 410 -0.49 2.39 -0.85
CA ASP A 410 -0.89 3.21 -1.98
C ASP A 410 -0.20 4.59 -1.91
N SER A 411 -0.78 5.59 -2.58
CA SER A 411 -0.24 6.95 -2.62
C SER A 411 -0.08 7.59 -1.22
N PHE A 412 -0.80 7.12 -0.19
CA PHE A 412 -0.62 7.61 1.19
C PHE A 412 0.76 7.30 1.77
N LEU A 413 1.39 6.21 1.34
CA LEU A 413 2.76 5.87 1.74
C LEU A 413 3.81 6.75 1.02
N HIS A 414 3.41 7.44 -0.05
CA HIS A 414 4.33 8.13 -0.95
C HIS A 414 4.23 9.65 -0.89
N VAL A 415 3.04 10.22 -0.99
CA VAL A 415 2.83 11.67 -1.02
C VAL A 415 3.26 12.28 0.33
N PRO A 416 3.95 13.44 0.34
CA PRO A 416 4.31 14.34 -0.76
C PRO A 416 5.65 14.07 -1.45
N TYR A 417 6.23 12.86 -1.41
CA TYR A 417 7.53 12.57 -2.07
C TYR A 417 7.59 13.02 -3.53
N ARG A 418 6.47 12.93 -4.26
CA ARG A 418 6.36 13.39 -5.66
C ARG A 418 6.70 14.87 -5.84
N TYR A 419 6.55 15.67 -4.79
CA TYR A 419 6.89 17.09 -4.74
C TYR A 419 8.21 17.34 -4.01
N VAL A 420 8.44 16.63 -2.91
CA VAL A 420 9.62 16.81 -2.04
C VAL A 420 10.21 15.46 -1.69
N LYS A 421 11.34 15.12 -2.32
CA LYS A 421 12.07 13.88 -2.07
C LYS A 421 12.37 13.73 -0.57
N ASP A 422 12.21 12.50 -0.06
CA ASP A 422 12.48 12.11 1.33
C ASP A 422 11.52 12.68 2.39
N ALA A 423 10.44 13.35 1.96
CA ALA A 423 9.33 13.75 2.83
C ALA A 423 8.18 12.73 2.71
N SER A 424 8.40 11.49 3.16
CA SER A 424 7.39 10.42 3.09
C SER A 424 7.41 9.53 4.33
N ILE A 425 6.33 8.78 4.54
CA ILE A 425 6.22 7.82 5.65
C ILE A 425 7.43 6.87 5.71
N PRO A 426 7.89 6.23 4.61
CA PRO A 426 9.09 5.38 4.64
C PRO A 426 10.35 6.09 5.10
N SER A 427 10.60 7.32 4.63
CA SER A 427 11.79 8.09 5.02
C SER A 427 11.76 8.42 6.51
N HIS A 428 10.60 8.81 7.03
CA HIS A 428 10.42 9.11 8.46
C HIS A 428 10.46 7.85 9.32
N VAL A 429 9.87 6.73 8.88
CA VAL A 429 10.03 5.45 9.59
C VAL A 429 11.50 5.06 9.65
N ALA A 430 12.26 5.23 8.57
CA ALA A 430 13.69 4.94 8.59
C ALA A 430 14.46 5.81 9.59
N ALA A 431 14.08 7.08 9.73
CA ALA A 431 14.64 7.98 10.73
C ALA A 431 14.29 7.57 12.18
N TYR A 432 13.07 7.10 12.44
CA TYR A 432 12.65 6.62 13.77
C TYR A 432 13.16 5.22 14.12
N ALA A 433 13.31 4.35 13.12
CA ALA A 433 13.71 2.96 13.29
C ALA A 433 15.22 2.73 13.12
N GLY A 434 15.95 3.69 12.55
CA GLY A 434 17.40 3.57 12.34
C GLY A 434 17.82 2.62 11.21
N GLY A 435 16.89 2.22 10.35
CA GLY A 435 17.12 1.31 9.24
C GLY A 435 16.13 1.55 8.11
N GLN A 436 16.49 1.24 6.88
CA GLN A 436 15.60 1.40 5.74
C GLN A 436 14.80 0.11 5.50
N GLY A 437 13.47 0.22 5.52
CA GLY A 437 12.57 -0.87 5.16
C GLY A 437 12.49 -1.10 3.65
N ALA A 438 12.11 -2.30 3.25
CA ALA A 438 11.68 -2.57 1.88
C ALA A 438 10.43 -1.73 1.61
N LYS A 439 10.35 -1.08 0.46
CA LYS A 439 9.25 -0.18 0.11
C LYS A 439 8.55 -0.68 -1.15
N ILE A 440 7.25 -0.90 -1.05
CA ILE A 440 6.41 -1.27 -2.19
C ILE A 440 5.25 -0.28 -2.25
N VAL A 441 5.28 0.60 -3.25
CA VAL A 441 4.22 1.58 -3.48
C VAL A 441 3.55 1.26 -4.79
N GLN A 442 2.22 1.21 -4.78
CA GLN A 442 1.42 1.15 -5.99
C GLN A 442 0.40 2.28 -6.00
N GLU A 443 0.60 3.26 -6.87
CA GLU A 443 -0.42 4.28 -7.11
C GLU A 443 -1.62 3.68 -7.84
N GLY A 444 -2.81 4.27 -7.65
CA GLY A 444 -4.06 3.77 -8.25
C GLY A 444 -5.00 3.04 -7.30
N GLY A 445 -4.51 2.59 -6.13
CA GLY A 445 -5.33 2.10 -5.04
C GLY A 445 -4.87 0.77 -4.45
N SER A 446 -5.30 0.52 -3.21
CA SER A 446 -4.78 -0.56 -2.38
C SER A 446 -5.12 -1.97 -2.86
N ASN A 447 -6.16 -2.10 -3.67
CA ASN A 447 -6.50 -3.36 -4.33
C ASN A 447 -5.40 -3.78 -5.34
N HIS A 448 -4.83 -2.83 -6.10
CA HIS A 448 -3.73 -3.11 -7.04
C HIS A 448 -2.42 -3.42 -6.32
N LEU A 449 -2.20 -2.86 -5.13
CA LEU A 449 -1.03 -3.17 -4.32
C LEU A 449 -1.00 -4.65 -3.90
N LEU A 450 -2.15 -5.21 -3.54
CA LEU A 450 -2.23 -6.63 -3.17
C LEU A 450 -1.79 -7.52 -4.35
N VAL A 451 -2.22 -7.17 -5.56
CA VAL A 451 -1.76 -7.80 -6.82
C VAL A 451 -0.26 -7.60 -7.04
N SER A 452 0.25 -6.41 -6.77
CA SER A 452 1.69 -6.11 -6.91
C SER A 452 2.53 -6.94 -5.94
N LEU A 453 2.14 -7.02 -4.67
CA LEU A 453 2.79 -7.82 -3.63
C LEU A 453 2.87 -9.28 -4.02
N ALA A 454 1.75 -9.82 -4.45
CA ALA A 454 1.60 -11.18 -4.91
C ALA A 454 2.56 -11.58 -6.06
N ARG A 455 2.93 -10.62 -6.91
CA ARG A 455 3.85 -10.83 -8.05
C ARG A 455 5.32 -10.63 -7.69
N ARG A 456 5.63 -10.22 -6.46
CA ARG A 456 7.01 -9.97 -6.08
C ARG A 456 7.79 -11.28 -6.00
N PRO A 457 9.06 -11.27 -6.47
CA PRO A 457 9.92 -12.43 -6.35
C PRO A 457 10.16 -12.75 -4.86
N LYS A 458 10.39 -14.03 -4.53
CA LYS A 458 10.55 -14.54 -3.15
C LYS A 458 11.61 -13.77 -2.38
N GLU A 459 12.64 -13.31 -3.09
CA GLU A 459 13.74 -12.47 -2.63
C GLU A 459 13.26 -11.16 -1.97
N THR A 460 12.16 -10.59 -2.46
CA THR A 460 11.54 -9.39 -1.88
C THR A 460 11.09 -9.61 -0.43
N PHE A 461 10.72 -10.85 -0.10
CA PHE A 461 10.25 -11.24 1.21
C PHE A 461 11.37 -11.82 2.10
N GLN A 462 12.56 -12.06 1.55
CA GLN A 462 13.68 -12.55 2.33
C GLN A 462 14.06 -11.56 3.42
N ASN A 463 14.35 -12.09 4.61
CA ASN A 463 14.74 -11.35 5.82
C ASN A 463 13.67 -10.41 6.41
N GLN A 464 12.50 -10.30 5.78
CA GLN A 464 11.39 -9.51 6.32
C GLN A 464 10.78 -10.22 7.52
N ARG A 465 10.45 -9.46 8.56
CA ARG A 465 9.74 -9.96 9.76
C ARG A 465 8.29 -9.48 9.82
N VAL A 466 8.04 -8.30 9.24
CA VAL A 466 6.73 -7.64 9.26
C VAL A 466 6.51 -6.83 8.01
N CYS A 467 5.26 -6.83 7.54
CA CYS A 467 4.74 -5.98 6.49
C CYS A 467 3.69 -5.03 7.09
N PHE A 468 3.94 -3.73 6.98
CA PHE A 468 2.95 -2.70 7.28
C PHE A 468 2.23 -2.32 5.99
N PHE A 469 0.92 -2.54 5.95
CA PHE A 469 0.08 -2.24 4.80
C PHE A 469 -0.69 -0.93 5.03
N VAL A 470 -0.20 0.18 4.47
CA VAL A 470 -0.72 1.55 4.65
C VAL A 470 -1.65 1.90 3.48
N PHE A 471 -2.90 2.29 3.77
CA PHE A 471 -3.86 2.57 2.70
C PHE A 471 -4.94 3.59 3.06
N GLY A 472 -5.46 4.29 2.04
CA GLY A 472 -6.68 5.08 2.15
C GLY A 472 -7.96 4.23 1.99
N PRO A 473 -8.91 4.24 2.93
CA PRO A 473 -10.13 3.43 2.89
C PRO A 473 -10.97 3.61 1.61
N ARG A 474 -11.11 4.83 1.07
CA ARG A 474 -11.82 5.07 -0.21
C ARG A 474 -11.22 4.34 -1.41
N ARG A 475 -9.94 3.96 -1.34
CA ARG A 475 -9.22 3.26 -2.41
C ARG A 475 -9.19 1.75 -2.21
N PHE A 476 -9.72 1.27 -1.08
CA PHE A 476 -9.91 -0.12 -0.77
C PHE A 476 -11.37 -0.47 -1.06
N ARG A 477 -11.68 -0.75 -2.34
CA ARG A 477 -13.06 -0.88 -2.82
C ARG A 477 -13.61 -2.29 -2.62
N ALA A 478 -14.88 -2.37 -2.23
CA ALA A 478 -15.61 -3.63 -2.08
C ALA A 478 -15.68 -4.45 -3.38
N SER A 479 -15.82 -5.77 -3.27
CA SER A 479 -15.81 -6.74 -4.36
C SER A 479 -16.81 -6.40 -5.47
N HIS A 480 -18.03 -5.99 -5.11
CA HIS A 480 -19.08 -5.62 -6.06
C HIS A 480 -18.79 -4.33 -6.86
N GLN A 481 -17.84 -3.51 -6.40
CA GLN A 481 -17.36 -2.32 -7.11
C GLN A 481 -16.14 -2.60 -7.97
N LEU A 482 -15.61 -3.82 -7.89
CA LEU A 482 -14.51 -4.28 -8.71
C LEU A 482 -15.12 -5.00 -9.91
N THR A 483 -15.14 -4.32 -11.04
CA THR A 483 -15.72 -4.82 -12.30
C THR A 483 -14.87 -5.90 -12.98
N GLU A 484 -13.79 -6.37 -12.36
CA GLU A 484 -12.82 -7.28 -13.00
C GLU A 484 -12.52 -8.52 -12.15
N GLU A 485 -12.48 -9.66 -12.85
CA GLU A 485 -12.28 -11.02 -12.35
C GLU A 485 -11.01 -11.17 -11.50
N ILE A 486 -10.01 -10.28 -11.64
CA ILE A 486 -8.68 -10.31 -10.99
C ILE A 486 -8.70 -10.62 -9.49
N TYR A 487 -9.64 -10.03 -8.76
CA TYR A 487 -9.62 -10.09 -7.30
C TYR A 487 -10.03 -11.45 -6.74
N HIS A 488 -10.66 -12.28 -7.58
CA HIS A 488 -10.94 -13.66 -7.22
C HIS A 488 -9.74 -14.60 -7.39
N TRP A 489 -8.64 -14.13 -8.02
CA TRP A 489 -7.45 -14.94 -8.33
C TRP A 489 -6.20 -14.55 -7.52
N LEU A 490 -6.28 -13.47 -6.74
CA LEU A 490 -5.39 -13.21 -5.60
C LEU A 490 -5.02 -14.42 -4.70
N PRO A 491 -5.84 -15.48 -4.58
CA PRO A 491 -5.56 -16.67 -3.79
C PRO A 491 -4.47 -17.61 -4.27
N ALA A 492 -3.78 -17.34 -5.38
CA ALA A 492 -2.63 -18.14 -5.81
C ALA A 492 -1.29 -17.71 -5.18
N LEU A 493 -1.24 -16.69 -4.31
CA LEU A 493 -0.18 -15.69 -4.40
C LEU A 493 0.85 -15.51 -3.28
N LEU A 494 1.56 -16.57 -2.92
CA LEU A 494 2.98 -16.39 -2.68
C LEU A 494 3.71 -17.58 -3.31
N PRO A 495 4.90 -17.37 -3.91
CA PRO A 495 5.69 -18.46 -4.45
C PRO A 495 5.96 -19.49 -3.34
N HIS A 496 5.59 -20.75 -3.59
CA HIS A 496 5.99 -21.89 -2.74
C HIS A 496 7.53 -21.94 -2.63
#